data_AF-A0A0W8FI24-F1
#
_entry.id   AF-A0A0W8FI24-F1
#
_cell.length_a   1.000
_cell.length_b   1.000
_cell.length_c   1.000
_cell.angle_alpha   90.00
_cell.angle_beta   90.00
_cell.angle_gamma   90.00
#
_symmetry.space_group_name_H-M   'P 1'
#
loop_
_entity.id
_entity.type
_entity.pdbx_description
1 polymer ?
#
loop_
_entity_poly.entity_id
_entity_poly.type
_entity_poly.pdbx_seq_one_letter_code
_entity_poly.pdbx_strand_id
1 'polypeptide(L)'
;MPEFAHPFAGNNLDRKLTHDELIRAVRFSIAAEFEAIQLYMQIAEASDNEIAKAVMVDVANEEREHVGEFYRLLIELEPKEQEFYDEGREEVEEMMEKLKGSK
;
A
#
# COMPACT_ATOMS: atom_id res chain seq x y z
N MET A 1 3.62 18.65 7.66
CA MET A 1 2.54 18.37 8.64
C MET A 1 1.50 17.56 7.92
N PRO A 2 0.78 16.63 8.57
CA PRO A 2 -0.35 15.98 7.92
C PRO A 2 -1.30 17.07 7.41
N GLU A 3 -1.46 17.14 6.09
CA GLU A 3 -2.72 17.57 5.52
C GLU A 3 -3.38 16.30 5.03
N PHE A 4 -4.30 15.80 5.86
CA PHE A 4 -5.35 14.87 5.49
C PHE A 4 -6.16 15.49 4.34
N ALA A 5 -5.62 15.60 3.11
CA ALA A 5 -6.28 16.25 1.98
C ALA A 5 -7.56 15.53 1.51
N HIS A 6 -7.93 14.49 2.27
CA HIS A 6 -9.26 14.13 2.76
C HIS A 6 -9.75 12.80 2.19
N PRO A 7 -9.62 11.68 2.93
CA PRO A 7 -10.44 10.53 2.63
C PRO A 7 -11.93 10.88 2.84
N PHE A 8 -12.26 11.70 3.86
CA PHE A 8 -13.53 12.40 4.08
C PHE A 8 -13.38 13.62 5.02
N ALA A 9 -13.28 14.85 4.50
CA ALA A 9 -13.18 16.13 5.24
C ALA A 9 -14.31 16.46 6.22
N GLY A 10 -15.31 15.62 6.20
CA GLY A 10 -16.35 15.48 7.18
C GLY A 10 -17.00 14.16 6.84
N ASN A 11 -17.45 13.43 7.84
CA ASN A 11 -18.45 12.39 7.66
C ASN A 11 -19.79 13.06 7.29
N ASN A 12 -19.79 13.85 6.21
CA ASN A 12 -20.88 14.66 5.66
C ASN A 12 -21.47 13.97 4.43
N LEU A 13 -21.44 12.63 4.41
CA LEU A 13 -22.22 11.88 3.45
C LEU A 13 -23.55 11.54 4.12
N ASP A 14 -24.64 12.05 3.57
CA ASP A 14 -26.01 11.70 3.99
C ASP A 14 -26.37 10.23 3.65
N ARG A 15 -25.41 9.44 3.18
CA ARG A 15 -25.52 8.04 2.77
C ARG A 15 -24.26 7.25 3.10
N LYS A 16 -24.35 5.92 2.99
CA LYS A 16 -23.19 5.02 2.99
C LYS A 16 -22.46 5.05 1.64
N LEU A 17 -21.21 4.60 1.63
CA LEU A 17 -20.43 4.41 0.40
C LEU A 17 -21.12 3.42 -0.53
N THR A 18 -21.03 3.66 -1.83
CA THR A 18 -21.34 2.62 -2.82
C THR A 18 -20.22 1.57 -2.82
N HIS A 19 -20.48 0.42 -3.47
CA HIS A 19 -19.48 -0.62 -3.64
C HIS A 19 -18.19 -0.11 -4.30
N ASP A 20 -18.33 0.64 -5.41
CA ASP A 20 -17.21 1.21 -6.14
C ASP A 20 -16.44 2.27 -5.34
N GLU A 21 -17.13 3.05 -4.51
CA GLU A 21 -16.50 4.00 -3.60
C GLU A 21 -15.74 3.31 -2.48
N LEU A 22 -16.25 2.18 -1.97
CA LEU A 22 -15.56 1.36 -0.98
C LEU A 22 -14.28 0.75 -1.57
N ILE A 23 -14.35 0.15 -2.77
CA ILE A 23 -13.16 -0.36 -3.48
C ILE A 23 -12.11 0.75 -3.61
N ARG A 24 -12.54 1.96 -4.04
CA ARG A 24 -11.65 3.11 -4.18
C ARG A 24 -11.02 3.52 -2.85
N ALA A 25 -11.79 3.54 -1.77
CA ALA A 25 -11.29 3.85 -0.44
C ALA A 25 -10.26 2.82 0.04
N VAL A 26 -10.47 1.53 -0.23
CA VAL A 26 -9.50 0.47 0.08
C VAL A 26 -8.20 0.66 -0.71
N ARG A 27 -8.28 0.97 -2.01
CA ARG A 27 -7.08 1.30 -2.82
C ARG A 27 -6.30 2.49 -2.25
N PHE A 28 -6.99 3.54 -1.79
CA PHE A 28 -6.34 4.66 -1.11
C PHE A 28 -5.71 4.28 0.23
N SER A 29 -6.33 3.34 0.96
CA SER A 29 -5.77 2.84 2.22
C SER A 29 -4.46 2.09 1.97
N ILE A 30 -4.40 1.21 0.96
CA ILE A 30 -3.15 0.55 0.53
C ILE A 30 -2.07 1.58 0.17
N ALA A 31 -2.43 2.63 -0.58
CA ALA A 31 -1.49 3.68 -0.96
C ALA A 31 -0.95 4.46 0.26
N ALA A 32 -1.80 4.72 1.25
CA ALA A 32 -1.42 5.39 2.49
C ALA A 32 -0.42 4.54 3.30
N GLU A 33 -0.60 3.21 3.36
CA GLU A 33 0.37 2.34 4.03
C GLU A 33 1.73 2.36 3.33
N PHE A 34 1.78 2.35 1.98
CA PHE A 34 3.05 2.50 1.27
C PHE A 34 3.74 3.85 1.54
N GLU A 35 2.99 4.93 1.66
CA GLU A 35 3.53 6.24 2.07
C GLU A 35 4.10 6.18 3.49
N ALA A 36 3.38 5.57 4.43
CA ALA A 36 3.80 5.40 5.82
C ALA A 36 5.11 4.59 5.91
N ILE A 37 5.18 3.43 5.24
CA ILE A 37 6.39 2.60 5.15
C ILE A 37 7.59 3.44 4.69
N GLN A 38 7.40 4.21 3.61
CA GLN A 38 8.47 5.02 3.04
C GLN A 38 8.91 6.14 4.01
N LEU A 39 7.97 6.84 4.62
CA LEU A 39 8.26 7.93 5.57
C LEU A 39 9.03 7.42 6.79
N TYR A 40 8.58 6.32 7.40
CA TYR A 40 9.19 5.79 8.61
C TYR A 40 10.58 5.22 8.35
N MET A 41 10.76 4.49 7.24
CA MET A 41 12.09 4.00 6.84
C MET A 41 13.06 5.15 6.58
N GLN A 42 12.63 6.22 5.90
CA GLN A 42 13.47 7.39 5.69
C GLN A 42 13.87 8.08 7.00
N ILE A 43 12.95 8.17 7.97
CA ILE A 43 13.26 8.72 9.29
C ILE A 43 14.26 7.83 10.02
N ALA A 44 14.11 6.50 9.95
CA ALA A 44 15.05 5.56 10.55
C ALA A 44 16.45 5.71 9.94
N GLU A 45 16.55 5.75 8.61
CA GLU A 45 17.81 5.89 7.88
C GLU A 45 18.51 7.25 8.14
N ALA A 46 17.74 8.31 8.39
CA ALA A 46 18.25 9.66 8.62
C ALA A 46 18.54 9.98 10.11
N SER A 47 18.23 9.06 11.03
CA SER A 47 18.40 9.26 12.47
C SER A 47 19.71 8.63 12.96
N ASP A 48 20.36 9.23 13.95
CA ASP A 48 21.45 8.60 14.74
C ASP A 48 20.96 8.06 16.09
N ASN A 49 19.68 8.25 16.43
CA ASN A 49 19.09 7.76 17.67
C ASN A 49 18.64 6.30 17.49
N GLU A 50 19.34 5.38 18.17
CA GLU A 50 19.10 3.93 18.05
C GLU A 50 17.69 3.49 18.47
N ILE A 51 17.08 4.16 19.47
CA ILE A 51 15.70 3.84 19.87
C ILE A 51 14.73 4.27 18.77
N ALA A 52 14.90 5.46 18.21
CA ALA A 52 14.05 5.95 17.13
C ALA A 52 14.16 5.06 15.89
N LYS A 53 15.36 4.60 15.53
CA LYS A 53 15.56 3.64 14.43
C LYS A 53 14.76 2.36 14.65
N ALA A 54 14.93 1.75 15.83
CA ALA A 54 14.28 0.49 16.14
C ALA A 54 12.75 0.61 16.05
N VAL A 55 12.18 1.66 16.66
CA VAL A 55 10.72 1.89 16.62
C VAL A 55 10.24 2.18 15.20
N MET A 56 10.93 3.04 14.45
CA MET A 56 10.48 3.40 13.09
C MET A 56 10.54 2.21 12.13
N VAL A 57 11.56 1.35 12.23
CA VAL A 57 11.65 0.13 11.43
C VAL A 57 10.57 -0.87 11.81
N ASP A 58 10.30 -1.03 13.11
CA ASP A 58 9.25 -1.93 13.61
C ASP A 58 7.87 -1.52 13.08
N VAL A 59 7.50 -0.25 13.28
CA VAL A 59 6.25 0.32 12.76
C VAL A 59 6.18 0.20 11.24
N ALA A 60 7.25 0.51 10.51
CA ALA A 60 7.26 0.35 9.04
C ALA A 60 7.04 -1.10 8.59
N ASN A 61 7.41 -2.10 9.40
CA ASN A 61 7.13 -3.49 9.09
C ASN A 61 5.67 -3.86 9.40
N GLU A 62 5.08 -3.32 10.46
CA GLU A 62 3.64 -3.47 10.74
C GLU A 62 2.79 -2.91 9.60
N GLU A 63 3.15 -1.75 9.03
CA GLU A 63 2.39 -1.20 7.89
C GLU A 63 2.45 -2.09 6.64
N ARG A 64 3.48 -2.95 6.49
CA ARG A 64 3.51 -3.98 5.43
C ARG A 64 2.46 -5.08 5.67
N GLU A 65 2.17 -5.40 6.93
CA GLU A 65 1.10 -6.32 7.28
C GLU A 65 -0.26 -5.69 6.94
N HIS A 66 -0.45 -4.40 7.24
CA HIS A 66 -1.66 -3.66 6.87
C HIS A 66 -1.89 -3.60 5.35
N VAL A 67 -0.83 -3.41 4.54
CA VAL A 67 -0.93 -3.55 3.07
C VAL A 67 -1.51 -4.92 2.70
N GLY A 68 -1.06 -6.00 3.35
CA GLY A 68 -1.56 -7.35 3.13
C GLY A 68 -3.04 -7.52 3.51
N GLU A 69 -3.46 -6.96 4.64
CA GLU A 69 -4.85 -6.96 5.09
C GLU A 69 -5.78 -6.25 4.09
N PHE A 70 -5.41 -5.03 3.68
CA PHE A 70 -6.19 -4.27 2.71
C PHE A 70 -6.18 -4.90 1.33
N TYR A 71 -5.05 -5.47 0.89
CA TYR A 71 -4.98 -6.21 -0.37
C TYR A 71 -5.95 -7.40 -0.35
N ARG A 72 -5.97 -8.19 0.73
CA ARG A 72 -6.92 -9.31 0.86
C ARG A 72 -8.37 -8.83 0.80
N LEU A 73 -8.69 -7.71 1.44
CA LEU A 73 -10.02 -7.10 1.36
C LEU A 73 -10.35 -6.62 -0.06
N LEU A 74 -9.39 -6.02 -0.76
CA LEU A 74 -9.58 -5.53 -2.13
C LEU A 74 -9.98 -6.68 -3.07
N ILE A 75 -9.29 -7.82 -2.99
CA ILE A 75 -9.60 -9.00 -3.81
C ILE A 75 -10.96 -9.63 -3.44
N GLU A 76 -11.42 -9.50 -2.19
CA GLU A 76 -12.79 -9.90 -1.83
C GLU A 76 -13.84 -9.04 -2.54
N LEU A 77 -13.59 -7.72 -2.61
CA LEU A 77 -14.53 -6.74 -3.14
C LEU A 77 -14.51 -6.66 -4.67
N GLU A 78 -13.35 -6.88 -5.30
CA GLU A 78 -13.14 -6.86 -6.74
C GLU A 78 -12.25 -8.05 -7.20
N PRO A 79 -12.81 -9.28 -7.28
CA PRO A 79 -12.02 -10.47 -7.59
C PRO A 79 -11.31 -10.44 -8.94
N LYS A 80 -11.86 -9.72 -9.93
CA LYS A 80 -11.27 -9.61 -11.27
C LYS A 80 -9.99 -8.78 -11.28
N GLU A 81 -9.74 -7.96 -10.26
CA GLU A 81 -8.50 -7.19 -10.15
C GLU A 81 -7.27 -8.10 -10.06
N GLN A 82 -7.43 -9.32 -9.54
CA GLN A 82 -6.37 -10.33 -9.49
C GLN A 82 -5.86 -10.72 -10.89
N GLU A 83 -6.72 -10.73 -11.92
CA GLU A 83 -6.32 -11.07 -13.30
C GLU A 83 -5.25 -10.10 -13.81
N PHE A 84 -5.44 -8.80 -13.60
CA PHE A 84 -4.45 -7.78 -13.98
C PHE A 84 -3.14 -7.90 -13.20
N TYR A 85 -3.20 -8.30 -11.92
CA TYR A 85 -1.99 -8.49 -11.11
C TYR A 85 -1.19 -9.72 -11.52
N ASP A 86 -1.87 -10.80 -11.89
CA ASP A 86 -1.22 -12.01 -12.41
C ASP A 86 -0.57 -11.73 -13.77
N GLU A 87 -1.25 -11.02 -14.68
CA GLU A 87 -0.68 -10.56 -15.96
C GLU A 87 0.56 -9.69 -15.74
N GLY A 88 0.48 -8.67 -14.87
CA GLY A 88 1.62 -7.80 -14.58
C GLY A 88 2.81 -8.55 -13.97
N ARG A 89 2.57 -9.59 -13.17
CA ARG A 89 3.63 -10.48 -12.66
C ARG A 89 4.29 -11.25 -13.80
N GLU A 90 3.51 -11.85 -14.69
CA GLU A 90 4.02 -12.60 -15.84
C GLU A 90 4.90 -11.73 -16.75
N GLU A 91 4.49 -10.47 -17.02
CA GLU A 91 5.29 -9.52 -17.78
C GLU A 91 6.69 -9.30 -17.17
N VAL A 92 6.78 -9.19 -15.83
CA VAL A 92 8.06 -9.02 -15.13
C VAL A 92 8.91 -10.29 -15.18
N GLU A 93 8.31 -11.46 -15.00
CA GLU A 93 9.03 -12.74 -15.12
C GLU A 93 9.65 -12.91 -16.52
N GLU A 94 8.89 -12.62 -17.58
CA GLU A 94 9.42 -12.64 -18.94
C GLU A 94 10.60 -11.68 -19.14
N MET A 95 10.53 -10.48 -18.57
CA MET A 95 11.65 -9.51 -18.63
C MET A 95 12.88 -10.06 -17.91
N MET A 96 12.71 -10.69 -16.76
CA MET A 96 13.80 -11.29 -16.00
C MET A 96 14.46 -12.45 -16.75
N GLU A 97 13.68 -13.31 -17.40
CA GLU A 97 14.20 -14.40 -18.22
C GLU A 97 15.02 -13.90 -19.41
N LYS A 98 14.50 -12.90 -20.15
CA LYS A 98 15.20 -12.26 -21.28
C LYS A 98 16.57 -11.71 -20.84
N LEU A 99 16.64 -11.06 -19.69
CA LEU A 99 17.91 -10.50 -19.17
C LEU A 99 18.89 -11.57 -18.68
N LYS A 100 18.39 -12.66 -18.08
CA LYS A 100 19.24 -13.79 -17.63
C LYS A 100 19.77 -14.62 -18.79
N GLY A 101 18.97 -14.82 -19.84
CA GLY A 101 19.35 -15.55 -21.06
C GLY A 101 20.19 -14.75 -22.05
N SER A 102 20.36 -13.44 -21.83
CA SER A 102 21.23 -12.56 -22.63
C SER A 102 22.68 -12.48 -22.09
N LYS A 103 23.06 -13.32 -21.12
CA LYS A 103 24.43 -13.49 -20.62
C LYS A 103 25.03 -14.80 -21.13
#